data_AF-A0A7L2HG22-F1
#
_entry.id   AF-A0A7L2HG22-F1
#
_cell.length_a   1.000
_cell.length_b   1.000
_cell.length_c   1.000
_cell.angle_alpha   90.00
_cell.angle_beta   90.00
_cell.angle_gamma   90.00
#
_symmetry.space_group_name_H-M   'P 1'
#
loop_
_entity.id
_entity.type
_entity.pdbx_description
1 polymer ?
#
loop_
_entity_poly.entity_id
_entity_poly.type
_entity_poly.pdbx_seq_one_letter_code
_entity_poly.pdbx_strand_id
1 'polypeptide(L)'
;MAVTLRECLELQLLEVELLLSMFPKEGEIKLAEDAVPGVQRYLRNADGALPPQLEYSIAVDVGEAKVKVELQVLLPHMYPHVAPQLFARSNALHRQQQLQLNTELASHISSLDSGELCIYGAVQWVKDHSLPYLENGKISSESASEEAVVKETLHRMWIYSHHIYRQELRKKIFDCARKLNLTGFCLTGKPGVICVEGLRENCEEFWRVVRYPNWKHISCKHVETMETEGSVDNLRLFRAFEDLQFQAHGDYGLRNDYHMDLGQFLEFLKQHQSGHIFQILFGVEGKLSD
;
A
#
# COMPACT_ATOMS: atom_id res chain seq x y z
N MET A 1 32.85 -13.12 -7.42
CA MET A 1 31.97 -13.85 -8.37
C MET A 1 30.70 -13.02 -8.52
N ALA A 2 30.11 -12.95 -9.71
CA ALA A 2 28.84 -12.26 -9.88
C ALA A 2 27.75 -13.08 -9.19
N VAL A 3 27.00 -12.46 -8.29
CA VAL A 3 25.87 -13.09 -7.60
C VAL A 3 24.85 -13.53 -8.63
N THR A 4 24.46 -14.81 -8.60
CA THR A 4 23.44 -15.33 -9.49
C THR A 4 22.07 -15.31 -8.82
N LEU A 5 21.04 -15.06 -9.64
CA LEU A 5 19.64 -15.18 -9.21
C LEU A 5 19.34 -16.55 -8.56
N ARG A 6 19.97 -17.61 -9.08
CA ARG A 6 19.80 -18.97 -8.58
C ARG A 6 20.28 -19.10 -7.12
N GLU A 7 21.47 -18.59 -6.82
CA GLU A 7 22.03 -18.60 -5.46
C GLU A 7 21.14 -17.82 -4.48
N CYS A 8 20.61 -16.66 -4.90
CA CYS A 8 19.66 -15.87 -4.10
C CYS A 8 18.40 -16.67 -3.75
N LEU A 9 17.81 -17.36 -4.73
CA LEU A 9 16.61 -18.17 -4.52
C LEU A 9 16.89 -19.40 -3.64
N GLU A 10 18.07 -20.02 -3.75
CA GLU A 10 18.50 -21.10 -2.85
C GLU A 10 18.64 -20.60 -1.41
N LEU A 11 19.26 -19.44 -1.19
CA LEU A 11 19.39 -18.80 0.12
C LEU A 11 18.02 -18.45 0.73
N GLN A 12 17.08 -17.95 -0.07
CA GLN A 12 15.71 -17.68 0.36
C GLN A 12 15.00 -18.93 0.86
N LEU A 13 15.10 -20.05 0.13
CA LEU A 13 14.49 -21.29 0.56
C LEU A 13 15.10 -21.83 1.86
N LEU A 14 16.42 -21.77 1.99
CA LEU A 14 17.11 -22.17 3.21
C LEU A 14 16.63 -21.37 4.42
N GLU A 15 16.48 -20.05 4.28
CA GLU A 15 15.98 -19.22 5.38
C GLU A 15 14.53 -19.53 5.72
N VAL A 16 13.66 -19.73 4.73
CA VAL A 16 12.25 -20.10 4.97
C VAL A 16 12.14 -21.46 5.66
N GLU A 17 12.92 -22.46 5.25
CA GLU A 17 12.95 -23.78 5.88
C GLU A 17 13.45 -23.72 7.33
N LEU A 18 14.48 -22.89 7.59
CA LEU A 18 14.95 -22.60 8.95
C LEU A 18 13.83 -21.97 9.78
N LEU A 19 13.18 -20.92 9.28
CA LEU A 19 12.10 -20.24 9.98
C LEU A 19 10.92 -21.18 10.28
N LEU A 20 10.51 -22.02 9.33
CA LEU A 20 9.47 -23.04 9.55
C LEU A 20 9.85 -24.02 10.67
N SER A 21 11.14 -24.32 10.83
CA SER A 21 11.63 -25.17 11.93
C SER A 21 11.65 -24.43 13.28
N MET A 22 11.90 -23.12 13.28
CA MET A 22 11.93 -22.29 14.48
C MET A 22 10.54 -21.90 14.99
N PHE A 23 9.54 -21.86 14.10
CA PHE A 23 8.15 -21.52 14.37
C PHE A 23 7.22 -22.70 14.03
N PRO A 24 7.30 -23.82 14.78
CA PRO A 24 6.63 -25.06 14.43
C PRO A 24 5.12 -25.07 14.73
N LYS A 25 4.57 -24.06 15.43
CA LYS A 25 3.14 -24.10 15.79
C LYS A 25 2.27 -23.66 14.61
N GLU A 26 1.09 -24.27 14.54
CA GLU A 26 0.12 -23.97 13.50
C GLU A 26 -0.30 -22.49 13.52
N GLY A 27 -0.17 -21.82 12.38
CA GLY A 27 -0.50 -20.40 12.22
C GLY A 27 0.57 -19.42 12.71
N GLU A 28 1.76 -19.88 13.17
CA GLU A 28 2.89 -18.99 13.44
C GLU A 28 3.52 -18.45 12.16
N ILE A 29 3.59 -19.25 11.09
CA ILE A 29 3.96 -18.79 9.76
C ILE A 29 2.81 -19.05 8.80
N LYS A 30 2.42 -18.02 8.04
CA LYS A 30 1.43 -18.13 6.95
C LYS A 30 2.13 -17.91 5.62
N LEU A 31 2.22 -18.97 4.84
CA LEU A 31 2.85 -19.00 3.52
C LEU A 31 1.84 -19.62 2.53
N ALA A 32 1.80 -19.13 1.28
CA ALA A 32 0.98 -19.76 0.25
C ALA A 32 1.49 -21.18 -0.09
N GLU A 33 0.58 -22.12 -0.35
CA GLU A 33 0.91 -23.54 -0.54
C GLU A 33 1.92 -23.80 -1.69
N ASP A 34 1.87 -23.00 -2.77
CA ASP A 34 2.76 -23.15 -3.93
C ASP A 34 4.02 -22.26 -3.84
N ALA A 35 4.21 -21.47 -2.78
CA ALA A 35 5.34 -20.53 -2.69
C ALA A 35 6.70 -21.23 -2.71
N VAL A 36 6.94 -22.16 -1.78
CA VAL A 36 8.19 -22.96 -1.73
C VAL A 36 8.27 -23.96 -2.90
N PRO A 37 7.23 -24.76 -3.20
CA PRO A 37 7.26 -25.67 -4.35
C PRO A 37 7.54 -24.96 -5.69
N GLY A 38 6.98 -23.76 -5.89
CA GLY A 38 7.17 -22.96 -7.09
C GLY A 38 8.64 -22.56 -7.30
N VAL A 39 9.30 -22.05 -6.26
CA VAL A 39 10.73 -21.71 -6.32
C VAL A 39 11.59 -22.97 -6.51
N GLN A 40 11.29 -24.07 -5.81
CA GLN A 40 12.02 -25.33 -6.00
C GLN A 40 11.87 -25.93 -7.40
N ARG A 41 10.72 -25.74 -8.07
CA ARG A 41 10.53 -26.16 -9.48
C ARG A 41 11.44 -25.35 -10.41
N TYR A 42 11.51 -24.04 -10.21
CA TYR A 42 12.39 -23.16 -10.99
C TYR A 42 13.87 -23.48 -10.80
N LEU A 43 14.31 -23.73 -9.55
CA LEU A 43 15.70 -24.11 -9.25
C LEU A 43 16.12 -25.44 -9.86
N ARG A 44 15.17 -26.37 -10.06
CA ARG A 44 15.42 -27.67 -10.72
C ARG A 44 15.50 -27.55 -12.24
N ASN A 45 14.70 -26.66 -12.84
CA ASN A 45 14.62 -26.46 -14.28
C ASN A 45 14.55 -24.95 -14.60
N ALA A 46 15.69 -24.31 -14.86
CA ALA A 46 15.80 -22.87 -15.08
C ALA A 46 15.19 -22.36 -16.41
N ASP A 47 14.72 -23.27 -17.28
CA ASP A 47 14.07 -22.93 -18.56
C ASP A 47 12.59 -22.48 -18.40
N GLY A 48 12.08 -22.50 -17.16
CA GLY A 48 10.72 -22.09 -16.83
C GLY A 48 10.56 -20.58 -16.61
N ALA A 49 9.30 -20.13 -16.48
CA ALA A 49 9.00 -18.78 -16.04
C ALA A 49 9.51 -18.54 -14.61
N LEU A 50 9.99 -17.33 -14.35
CA LEU A 50 10.44 -16.89 -13.04
C LEU A 50 9.30 -17.02 -12.01
N PRO A 51 9.54 -17.62 -10.82
CA PRO A 51 8.51 -17.76 -9.80
C PRO A 51 8.10 -16.39 -9.24
N PRO A 52 6.92 -16.28 -8.62
CA PRO A 52 6.58 -15.09 -7.84
C PRO A 52 7.55 -14.91 -6.67
N GLN A 53 7.68 -13.67 -6.21
CA GLN A 53 8.44 -13.33 -5.00
C GLN A 53 7.82 -14.05 -3.79
N LEU A 54 8.68 -14.51 -2.87
CA LEU A 54 8.22 -15.16 -1.66
C LEU A 54 7.59 -14.12 -0.73
N GLU A 55 6.32 -14.35 -0.39
CA GLU A 55 5.54 -13.53 0.53
C GLU A 55 4.95 -14.42 1.63
N TYR A 56 5.15 -14.04 2.88
CA TYR A 56 4.61 -14.74 4.04
C TYR A 56 4.46 -13.80 5.24
N SER A 57 3.76 -14.27 6.28
CA SER A 57 3.73 -13.58 7.57
C SER A 57 4.18 -14.48 8.71
N ILE A 58 4.83 -13.87 9.72
CA ILE A 58 5.28 -14.52 10.95
C ILE A 58 4.57 -13.86 12.13
N ALA A 59 3.91 -14.64 12.97
CA ALA A 59 3.34 -14.17 14.24
C ALA A 59 4.43 -14.18 15.33
N VAL A 60 4.76 -12.99 15.82
CA VAL A 60 5.75 -12.75 16.87
C VAL A 60 5.02 -12.48 18.18
N ASP A 61 5.25 -13.31 19.20
CA ASP A 61 4.75 -13.08 20.55
C ASP A 61 5.67 -12.07 21.27
N VAL A 62 5.10 -10.94 21.70
CA VAL A 62 5.82 -9.83 22.32
C VAL A 62 5.40 -9.66 23.79
N GLY A 63 6.40 -9.53 24.66
CA GLY A 63 6.20 -9.29 26.10
C GLY A 63 5.66 -10.47 26.90
N GLU A 64 5.50 -10.26 28.21
CA GLU A 64 4.95 -11.28 29.12
C GLU A 64 3.48 -11.58 28.84
N ALA A 65 2.73 -10.57 28.38
CA ALA A 65 1.33 -10.71 27.97
C ALA A 65 1.14 -11.44 26.62
N LYS A 66 2.24 -11.81 25.93
CA LYS A 66 2.25 -12.48 24.62
C LYS A 66 1.33 -11.82 23.60
N VAL A 67 1.46 -10.50 23.48
CA VAL A 67 0.73 -9.75 22.46
C VAL A 67 1.29 -10.12 21.10
N LYS A 68 0.41 -10.47 20.15
CA LYS A 68 0.83 -10.89 18.82
C LYS A 68 1.09 -9.70 17.91
N VAL A 69 2.31 -9.62 17.39
CA VAL A 69 2.71 -8.74 16.29
C VAL A 69 2.94 -9.61 15.06
N GLU A 70 2.22 -9.36 13.98
CA GLU A 70 2.41 -10.06 12.71
C GLU A 70 3.43 -9.30 11.86
N LEU A 71 4.55 -9.94 11.56
CA LEU A 71 5.57 -9.44 10.64
C LEU A 71 5.29 -10.00 9.24
N GLN A 72 4.92 -9.11 8.31
CA GLN A 72 4.79 -9.43 6.89
C GLN A 72 6.16 -9.33 6.23
N VAL A 73 6.49 -10.33 5.41
CA VAL A 73 7.78 -10.49 4.74
C VAL A 73 7.52 -10.65 3.25
N LEU A 74 8.19 -9.83 2.45
CA LEU A 74 8.27 -9.97 1.00
C LEU A 74 9.74 -9.98 0.59
N LEU A 75 10.18 -11.08 -0.04
CA LEU A 75 11.55 -11.29 -0.48
C LEU A 75 11.69 -10.99 -1.98
N PRO A 76 12.43 -9.94 -2.37
CA PRO A 76 12.83 -9.75 -3.76
C PRO A 76 13.64 -10.93 -4.28
N HIS A 77 13.59 -11.22 -5.58
CA HIS A 77 14.35 -12.33 -6.17
C HIS A 77 15.87 -12.26 -5.94
N MET A 78 16.39 -11.06 -5.68
CA MET A 78 17.81 -10.83 -5.42
C MET A 78 18.15 -10.73 -3.92
N TYR A 79 17.20 -11.00 -3.02
CA TYR A 79 17.50 -11.14 -1.58
C TYR A 79 18.40 -12.36 -1.34
N PRO A 80 19.43 -12.28 -0.47
CA PRO A 80 19.73 -11.21 0.52
C PRO A 80 20.53 -10.01 0.02
N HIS A 81 20.88 -9.93 -1.27
CA HIS A 81 21.64 -8.80 -1.80
C HIS A 81 20.80 -7.53 -2.02
N VAL A 82 19.49 -7.71 -2.23
CA VAL A 82 18.49 -6.63 -2.17
C VAL A 82 17.67 -6.80 -0.90
N ALA A 83 17.54 -5.72 -0.12
CA ALA A 83 16.83 -5.73 1.16
C ALA A 83 15.38 -6.23 1.03
N PRO A 84 14.89 -7.01 2.00
CA PRO A 84 13.51 -7.47 2.01
C PRO A 84 12.56 -6.30 2.34
N GLN A 85 11.30 -6.43 1.94
CA GLN A 85 10.25 -5.52 2.39
C GLN A 85 9.57 -6.12 3.60
N LEU A 86 9.69 -5.45 4.73
CA LEU A 86 9.13 -5.90 6.01
C LEU A 86 8.06 -4.93 6.50
N PHE A 87 7.01 -5.49 7.11
CA PHE A 87 5.95 -4.69 7.72
C PHE A 87 5.39 -5.37 8.97
N ALA A 88 5.63 -4.77 10.14
CA ALA A 88 5.09 -5.21 11.42
C ALA A 88 3.70 -4.60 11.69
N ARG A 89 2.71 -5.41 12.03
CA ARG A 89 1.36 -4.97 12.38
C ARG A 89 0.82 -5.67 13.61
N SER A 90 0.02 -4.99 14.41
CA SER A 90 -0.71 -5.61 15.52
C SER A 90 -2.01 -4.86 15.77
N ASN A 91 -3.05 -5.59 16.20
CA ASN A 91 -4.30 -4.96 16.64
C ASN A 91 -4.12 -4.13 17.93
N ALA A 92 -3.02 -4.34 18.66
CA ALA A 92 -2.68 -3.60 19.87
C ALA A 92 -1.78 -2.38 19.61
N LEU A 93 -1.28 -2.20 18.40
CA LEU A 93 -0.50 -1.01 18.02
C LEU A 93 -1.44 0.04 17.45
N HIS A 94 -1.38 1.26 17.97
CA HIS A 94 -1.97 2.41 17.30
C HIS A 94 -1.16 2.79 16.06
N ARG A 95 -1.76 3.52 15.14
CA ARG A 95 -1.18 3.88 13.84
C ARG A 95 0.18 4.59 13.94
N GLN A 96 0.33 5.53 14.87
CA GLN A 96 1.59 6.25 15.10
C GLN A 96 2.69 5.32 15.64
N GLN A 97 2.31 4.44 16.57
CA GLN A 97 3.20 3.41 17.13
C GLN A 97 3.64 2.40 16.06
N GLN A 98 2.71 1.97 15.20
CA GLN A 98 3.02 1.09 14.07
C GLN A 98 3.93 1.77 13.04
N LEU A 99 3.70 3.06 12.75
CA LEU A 99 4.55 3.82 11.83
C LEU A 99 5.97 3.98 12.37
N GLN A 100 6.11 4.33 13.65
CA GLN A 100 7.42 4.42 14.32
C GLN A 100 8.14 3.06 14.31
N LEU A 101 7.45 1.99 14.72
CA LEU A 101 8.00 0.63 14.71
C LEU A 101 8.47 0.21 13.32
N ASN A 102 7.68 0.47 12.27
CA ASN A 102 8.05 0.12 10.90
C ASN A 102 9.17 1.01 10.33
N THR A 103 9.24 2.28 10.74
CA THR A 103 10.31 3.19 10.34
C THR A 103 11.64 2.74 10.94
N GLU A 104 11.64 2.40 12.23
CA GLU A 104 12.82 1.88 12.91
C GLU A 104 13.21 0.48 12.40
N LEU A 105 12.24 -0.39 12.12
CA LEU A 105 12.48 -1.68 11.49
C LEU A 105 13.16 -1.51 10.13
N ALA A 106 12.64 -0.63 9.27
CA ALA A 106 13.24 -0.36 7.96
C ALA A 106 14.66 0.22 8.09
N SER A 107 14.89 1.09 9.07
CA SER A 107 16.22 1.62 9.38
C SER A 107 17.18 0.51 9.83
N HIS A 108 16.71 -0.41 10.69
CA HIS A 108 17.50 -1.54 11.16
C HIS A 108 17.90 -2.47 10.00
N ILE A 109 16.96 -2.84 9.13
CA ILE A 109 17.25 -3.69 7.97
C ILE A 109 18.23 -3.01 7.01
N SER A 110 18.07 -1.69 6.80
CA SER A 110 18.99 -0.92 5.95
C SER A 110 20.39 -0.78 6.53
N SER A 111 20.56 -1.00 7.84
CA SER A 111 21.87 -0.97 8.50
C SER A 111 22.63 -2.29 8.45
N LEU A 112 21.97 -3.39 8.07
CA LEU A 112 22.60 -4.71 7.97
C LEU A 112 23.43 -4.83 6.69
N ASP A 113 24.47 -5.66 6.75
CA ASP A 113 25.33 -5.90 5.61
C ASP A 113 24.58 -6.63 4.48
N SER A 114 24.80 -6.16 3.24
CA SER A 114 24.20 -6.77 2.05
C SER A 114 24.72 -8.19 1.84
N GLY A 115 23.82 -9.13 1.56
CA GLY A 115 24.17 -10.53 1.31
C GLY A 115 24.00 -11.46 2.51
N GLU A 116 23.59 -10.94 3.67
CA GLU A 116 23.28 -11.76 4.85
C GLU A 116 21.77 -12.00 5.01
N LEU A 117 21.41 -13.20 5.47
CA LEU A 117 20.03 -13.56 5.80
C LEU A 117 19.59 -12.83 7.07
N CYS A 118 18.54 -12.02 6.97
CA CYS A 118 18.16 -11.08 8.02
C CYS A 118 16.73 -11.24 8.56
N ILE A 119 15.92 -12.18 8.08
CA ILE A 119 14.51 -12.29 8.50
C ILE A 119 14.40 -12.73 9.95
N TYR A 120 15.21 -13.71 10.39
CA TYR A 120 15.21 -14.09 11.80
C TYR A 120 15.70 -12.95 12.70
N GLY A 121 16.73 -12.21 12.27
CA GLY A 121 17.20 -11.00 12.94
C GLY A 121 16.09 -9.95 13.07
N ALA A 122 15.32 -9.73 12.00
CA ALA A 122 14.15 -8.86 12.01
C ALA A 122 13.07 -9.31 13.00
N VAL A 123 12.83 -10.62 13.10
CA VAL A 123 11.88 -11.17 14.08
C VAL A 123 12.34 -10.92 15.51
N GLN A 124 13.63 -11.11 15.82
CA GLN A 124 14.18 -10.76 17.13
C GLN A 124 14.08 -9.26 17.40
N TRP A 125 14.44 -8.43 16.42
CA TRP A 125 14.34 -6.98 16.55
C TRP A 125 12.91 -6.55 16.88
N VAL A 126 11.91 -7.06 16.14
CA VAL A 126 10.48 -6.79 16.41
C VAL A 126 10.12 -7.26 17.81
N LYS A 127 10.56 -8.44 18.24
CA LYS A 127 10.28 -8.97 19.57
C LYS A 127 10.82 -8.06 20.68
N ASP A 128 12.03 -7.54 20.51
CA ASP A 128 12.72 -6.74 21.52
C ASP A 128 12.24 -5.28 21.56
N HIS A 129 11.85 -4.72 20.40
CA HIS A 129 11.52 -3.29 20.27
C HIS A 129 10.02 -3.01 20.22
N SER A 130 9.15 -4.01 20.08
CA SER A 130 7.69 -3.77 19.99
C SER A 130 7.03 -3.44 21.33
N LEU A 131 7.63 -3.82 22.47
CA LEU A 131 7.04 -3.66 23.81
C LEU A 131 6.67 -2.21 24.17
N PRO A 132 7.58 -1.21 24.04
CA PRO A 132 7.28 0.18 24.41
C PRO A 132 6.10 0.77 23.62
N TYR A 133 5.97 0.38 22.35
CA TYR A 133 4.87 0.82 21.50
C TYR A 133 3.53 0.19 21.91
N LEU A 134 3.54 -1.04 22.43
CA LEU A 134 2.33 -1.73 22.89
C LEU A 134 1.85 -1.22 24.27
N GLU A 135 2.76 -0.77 25.13
CA GLU A 135 2.43 -0.24 26.46
C GLU A 135 1.90 1.19 26.40
N ASN A 136 2.44 2.04 25.51
CA ASN A 136 1.92 3.39 25.28
C ASN A 136 0.47 3.41 24.75
N GLY A 137 -0.02 2.31 24.17
CA GLY A 137 -1.42 2.18 23.74
C GLY A 137 -2.42 1.99 24.88
N LYS A 138 -1.95 1.69 26.10
CA LYS A 138 -2.81 1.55 27.29
C LYS A 138 -2.97 2.84 28.09
N ILE A 139 -2.13 3.85 27.86
CA ILE A 139 -2.10 5.09 28.66
C ILE A 139 -2.99 6.19 28.04
N SER A 140 -3.40 6.08 26.78
CA SER A 140 -4.16 7.12 26.07
C SER A 140 -5.68 7.15 26.36
N SER A 141 -6.19 6.45 27.38
CA SER A 141 -7.60 6.58 27.81
C SER A 141 -7.81 7.46 29.05
N GLU A 142 -6.77 7.86 29.77
CA GLU A 142 -6.89 8.72 30.96
C GLU A 142 -5.69 9.64 31.12
N SER A 143 -5.65 10.73 30.35
CA SER A 143 -5.22 12.05 30.83
C SER A 143 -5.13 13.01 29.65
N ALA A 144 -6.17 13.83 29.49
CA ALA A 144 -6.03 15.09 28.78
C ALA A 144 -5.13 16.02 29.62
N SER A 145 -3.99 16.43 29.05
CA SER A 145 -3.36 17.75 29.16
C SER A 145 -1.86 17.63 28.90
N GLU A 146 -1.44 17.93 27.68
CA GLU A 146 -0.35 18.86 27.39
C GLU A 146 -0.28 19.07 25.87
N GLU A 147 -0.23 20.34 25.48
CA GLU A 147 -0.29 20.83 24.11
C GLU A 147 0.97 20.42 23.34
N ALA A 148 0.94 19.24 22.70
CA ALA A 148 1.78 18.97 21.55
C ALA A 148 0.96 19.29 20.29
N VAL A 149 1.37 20.32 19.54
CA VAL A 149 0.79 20.68 18.25
C VAL A 149 0.95 19.48 17.31
N VAL A 150 -0.10 18.66 17.17
CA VAL A 150 -0.11 17.49 16.28
C VAL A 150 -0.14 18.01 14.85
N LYS A 151 1.00 17.94 14.15
CA LYS A 151 1.07 18.22 12.72
C LYS A 151 0.41 17.07 11.98
N GLU A 152 -0.80 17.29 11.48
CA GLU A 152 -1.47 16.32 10.65
C GLU A 152 -1.03 16.50 9.18
N THR A 153 -0.81 15.38 8.48
CA THR A 153 -0.41 15.40 7.07
C THR A 153 -1.56 14.94 6.20
N LEU A 154 -2.12 15.86 5.42
CA LEU A 154 -3.06 15.53 4.35
C LEU A 154 -2.28 14.87 3.20
N HIS A 155 -2.83 13.79 2.69
CA HIS A 155 -2.35 13.12 1.52
C HIS A 155 -3.45 13.06 0.47
N ARG A 156 -3.07 13.34 -0.77
CA ARG A 156 -3.96 13.26 -1.92
C ARG A 156 -3.36 12.36 -2.97
N MET A 157 -4.05 11.28 -3.29
CA MET A 157 -3.60 10.34 -4.32
C MET A 157 -4.46 10.48 -5.56
N TRP A 158 -3.78 10.62 -6.70
CA TRP A 158 -4.37 10.68 -8.02
C TRP A 158 -4.08 9.39 -8.76
N ILE A 159 -5.14 8.64 -9.03
CA ILE A 159 -5.06 7.28 -9.55
C ILE A 159 -5.72 7.25 -10.92
N TYR A 160 -4.95 6.80 -11.91
CA TYR A 160 -5.41 6.58 -13.27
C TYR A 160 -5.74 5.11 -13.48
N SER A 161 -6.89 4.84 -14.08
CA SER A 161 -7.26 3.53 -14.60
C SER A 161 -7.61 3.66 -16.07
N HIS A 162 -7.29 2.63 -16.87
CA HIS A 162 -7.70 2.62 -18.27
C HIS A 162 -9.22 2.74 -18.39
N HIS A 163 -9.99 1.96 -17.61
CA HIS A 163 -11.46 2.04 -17.52
C HIS A 163 -11.97 1.74 -16.10
N ILE A 164 -13.10 2.34 -15.72
CA ILE A 164 -13.88 1.95 -14.53
C ILE A 164 -15.35 1.78 -14.95
N TYR A 165 -15.75 0.56 -15.32
CA TYR A 165 -17.12 0.24 -15.76
C TYR A 165 -17.90 -0.67 -14.82
N ARG A 166 -17.20 -1.53 -14.06
CA ARG A 166 -17.86 -2.55 -13.22
C ARG A 166 -18.56 -1.88 -12.04
N GLN A 167 -19.85 -2.14 -11.86
CA GLN A 167 -20.61 -1.59 -10.72
C GLN A 167 -20.08 -2.11 -9.36
N GLU A 168 -19.67 -3.38 -9.29
CA GLU A 168 -19.06 -3.96 -8.08
C GLU A 168 -17.77 -3.22 -7.68
N LEU A 169 -16.98 -2.85 -8.68
CA LEU A 169 -15.72 -2.13 -8.52
C LEU A 169 -15.98 -0.73 -7.95
N ARG A 170 -16.94 -0.03 -8.58
CA ARG A 170 -17.42 1.27 -8.12
C ARG A 170 -17.90 1.18 -6.67
N LYS A 171 -18.76 0.21 -6.34
CA LYS A 171 -19.23 -0.01 -4.97
C LYS A 171 -18.08 -0.23 -3.99
N LYS A 172 -17.09 -1.05 -4.36
CA LYS A 172 -15.89 -1.29 -3.53
C LYS A 172 -15.10 -0.01 -3.28
N ILE A 173 -14.92 0.84 -4.29
CA ILE A 173 -14.25 2.14 -4.16
C ILE A 173 -14.99 3.01 -3.14
N PHE A 174 -16.30 3.18 -3.29
CA PHE A 174 -17.12 4.00 -2.39
C PHE A 174 -17.17 3.46 -0.96
N ASP A 175 -17.35 2.15 -0.81
CA ASP A 175 -17.38 1.51 0.50
C ASP A 175 -16.01 1.62 1.21
N CYS A 176 -14.92 1.54 0.45
CA CYS A 176 -13.57 1.71 0.98
C CYS A 176 -13.31 3.17 1.39
N ALA A 177 -13.63 4.14 0.54
CA ALA A 177 -13.48 5.56 0.84
C ALA A 177 -14.29 5.96 2.08
N ARG A 178 -15.54 5.51 2.19
CA ARG A 178 -16.40 5.75 3.35
C ARG A 178 -15.83 5.15 4.64
N LYS A 179 -15.38 3.88 4.59
CA LYS A 179 -14.79 3.20 5.76
C LYS A 179 -13.52 3.88 6.27
N LEU A 180 -12.77 4.50 5.37
CA LEU A 180 -11.49 5.15 5.65
C LEU A 180 -11.62 6.67 5.84
N ASN A 181 -12.84 7.20 5.92
CA ASN A 181 -13.13 8.64 6.05
C ASN A 181 -12.39 9.53 5.01
N LEU A 182 -12.30 9.02 3.78
CA LEU A 182 -11.67 9.70 2.66
C LEU A 182 -12.70 10.53 1.89
N THR A 183 -12.25 11.69 1.40
CA THR A 183 -12.99 12.51 0.44
C THR A 183 -12.30 12.46 -0.92
N GLY A 184 -12.91 13.03 -1.95
CA GLY A 184 -12.39 12.99 -3.32
C GLY A 184 -13.47 12.61 -4.31
N PHE A 185 -13.10 11.86 -5.34
CA PHE A 185 -14.07 11.44 -6.35
C PHE A 185 -13.65 10.17 -7.08
N CYS A 186 -14.63 9.53 -7.72
CA CYS A 186 -14.43 8.48 -8.70
C CYS A 186 -15.09 8.88 -10.03
N LEU A 187 -14.28 9.17 -11.04
CA LEU A 187 -14.71 9.34 -12.42
C LEU A 187 -14.81 7.96 -13.08
N THR A 188 -16.05 7.55 -13.33
CA THR A 188 -16.34 6.28 -13.99
C THR A 188 -16.33 6.45 -15.52
N GLY A 189 -15.97 5.41 -16.26
CA GLY A 189 -15.85 5.47 -17.72
C GLY A 189 -14.45 5.22 -18.27
N LYS A 190 -14.18 5.79 -19.46
CA LYS A 190 -12.89 5.76 -20.17
C LYS A 190 -12.42 7.18 -20.44
N PRO A 191 -11.29 7.63 -19.88
CA PRO A 191 -10.49 6.96 -18.85
C PRO A 191 -11.20 6.93 -17.49
N GLY A 192 -10.79 6.03 -16.60
CA GLY A 192 -11.23 6.05 -15.21
C GLY A 192 -10.23 6.83 -14.35
N VAL A 193 -10.72 7.73 -13.49
CA VAL A 193 -9.85 8.52 -12.60
C VAL A 193 -10.40 8.45 -11.19
N ILE A 194 -9.53 8.24 -10.22
CA ILE A 194 -9.89 8.25 -8.80
C ILE A 194 -8.99 9.26 -8.10
N CYS A 195 -9.61 10.14 -7.33
CA CYS A 195 -8.91 11.02 -6.39
C CYS A 195 -9.36 10.66 -4.97
N VAL A 196 -8.41 10.47 -4.07
CA VAL A 196 -8.69 10.33 -2.63
C VAL A 196 -7.85 11.31 -1.83
N GLU A 197 -8.50 11.95 -0.86
CA GLU A 197 -7.94 12.89 0.09
C GLU A 197 -8.26 12.46 1.51
N GLY A 198 -7.26 12.53 2.37
CA GLY A 198 -7.41 12.29 3.79
C GLY A 198 -6.06 12.12 4.46
N LEU A 199 -6.05 11.47 5.61
CA LEU A 199 -4.79 11.10 6.26
C LEU A 199 -4.00 10.15 5.36
N ARG A 200 -2.69 10.35 5.26
CA ARG A 200 -1.77 9.56 4.41
C ARG A 200 -2.04 8.07 4.41
N GLU A 201 -2.17 7.53 5.59
CA GLU A 201 -2.23 6.10 5.78
C GLU A 201 -3.65 5.56 5.53
N ASN A 202 -4.69 6.42 5.45
CA ASN A 202 -6.00 6.05 4.93
C ASN A 202 -5.97 6.01 3.40
N CYS A 203 -5.28 6.96 2.75
CA CYS A 203 -5.09 6.95 1.30
C CYS A 203 -4.25 5.75 0.84
N GLU A 204 -3.18 5.41 1.56
CA GLU A 204 -2.35 4.22 1.29
C GLU A 204 -3.15 2.92 1.51
N GLU A 205 -3.97 2.83 2.56
CA GLU A 205 -4.86 1.69 2.80
C GLU A 205 -5.90 1.55 1.67
N PHE A 206 -6.50 2.66 1.26
CA PHE A 206 -7.41 2.69 0.12
C PHE A 206 -6.72 2.16 -1.13
N TRP A 207 -5.51 2.64 -1.43
CA TRP A 207 -4.73 2.19 -2.57
C TRP A 207 -4.46 0.68 -2.53
N ARG A 208 -4.12 0.13 -1.35
CA ARG A 208 -3.92 -1.31 -1.16
C ARG A 208 -5.18 -2.13 -1.47
N VAL A 209 -6.33 -1.72 -0.93
CA VAL A 209 -7.62 -2.41 -1.11
C VAL A 209 -8.11 -2.33 -2.57
N VAL A 210 -7.90 -1.18 -3.20
CA VAL A 210 -8.25 -0.91 -4.60
C VAL A 210 -7.31 -1.66 -5.54
N ARG A 211 -6.05 -1.90 -5.18
CA ARG A 211 -5.09 -2.63 -6.04
C ARG A 211 -5.32 -4.15 -6.09
N TYR A 212 -5.93 -4.77 -5.06
CA TYR A 212 -6.03 -6.25 -4.94
C TYR A 212 -7.49 -6.77 -4.92
N PRO A 213 -7.89 -7.83 -5.68
CA PRO A 213 -7.22 -8.51 -6.80
C PRO A 213 -7.85 -8.18 -8.18
N ASN A 214 -7.07 -8.33 -9.26
CA ASN A 214 -7.45 -8.34 -10.69
C ASN A 214 -7.76 -7.02 -11.42
N TRP A 215 -7.14 -5.89 -11.06
CA TRP A 215 -7.34 -4.63 -11.79
C TRP A 215 -6.22 -4.47 -12.83
N LYS A 216 -6.45 -4.94 -14.06
CA LYS A 216 -5.52 -4.71 -15.18
C LYS A 216 -5.51 -3.21 -15.51
N HIS A 217 -4.34 -2.57 -15.45
CA HIS A 217 -4.08 -1.16 -15.82
C HIS A 217 -4.63 -0.07 -14.87
N ILE A 218 -4.41 -0.21 -13.56
CA ILE A 218 -4.53 0.92 -12.60
C ILE A 218 -3.14 1.36 -12.11
N SER A 219 -2.89 2.66 -12.04
CA SER A 219 -1.62 3.24 -11.60
C SER A 219 -1.85 4.53 -10.81
N CYS A 220 -1.24 4.65 -9.64
CA CYS A 220 -1.12 5.94 -8.97
C CYS A 220 -0.13 6.81 -9.77
N LYS A 221 -0.61 7.94 -10.29
CA LYS A 221 0.15 8.85 -11.16
C LYS A 221 0.78 10.01 -10.41
N HIS A 222 0.12 10.47 -9.36
CA HIS A 222 0.58 11.60 -8.58
C HIS A 222 0.11 11.50 -7.14
N VAL A 223 0.93 12.05 -6.25
CA VAL A 223 0.67 12.09 -4.82
C VAL A 223 1.08 13.46 -4.32
N GLU A 224 0.16 14.15 -3.67
CA GLU A 224 0.42 15.43 -3.00
C GLU A 224 0.40 15.19 -1.49
N THR A 225 1.37 15.76 -0.78
CA THR A 225 1.50 15.66 0.67
C THR A 225 1.60 17.06 1.24
N MET A 226 0.72 17.39 2.18
CA MET A 226 0.64 18.73 2.76
C MET A 226 0.53 18.61 4.28
N GLU A 227 1.44 19.26 4.99
CA GLU A 227 1.44 19.33 6.45
C GLU A 227 0.62 20.54 6.91
N THR A 228 -0.17 20.37 7.98
CA THR A 228 -0.95 21.46 8.60
C THR A 228 -0.85 21.38 10.11
N GLU A 229 -0.80 22.55 10.75
CA GLU A 229 -0.81 22.72 12.22
C GLU A 229 -2.25 22.76 12.79
N GLY A 230 -3.24 22.33 11.99
CA GLY A 230 -4.65 22.18 12.35
C GLY A 230 -5.34 21.11 11.50
N SER A 231 -6.65 20.92 11.65
CA SER A 231 -7.39 19.83 10.97
C SER A 231 -7.09 19.74 9.47
N VAL A 232 -6.74 18.53 8.99
CA VAL A 232 -6.57 18.22 7.56
C VAL A 232 -7.79 18.57 6.70
N ASP A 233 -8.96 18.71 7.31
CA ASP A 233 -10.20 19.04 6.60
C ASP A 233 -10.14 20.42 5.92
N ASN A 234 -9.29 21.33 6.41
CA ASN A 234 -9.09 22.66 5.80
C ASN A 234 -8.30 22.60 4.48
N LEU A 235 -7.53 21.53 4.26
CA LEU A 235 -6.70 21.36 3.07
C LEU A 235 -7.36 20.48 2.00
N ARG A 236 -8.52 19.88 2.30
CA ARG A 236 -9.28 19.04 1.36
C ARG A 236 -9.87 19.93 0.26
N LEU A 237 -9.64 19.55 -1.00
CA LEU A 237 -10.28 20.19 -2.16
C LEU A 237 -11.69 19.64 -2.38
N PHE A 238 -11.96 18.43 -1.89
CA PHE A 238 -13.24 17.76 -2.01
C PHE A 238 -13.83 17.54 -0.61
N ARG A 239 -15.05 18.02 -0.38
CA ARG A 239 -15.73 17.91 0.93
C ARG A 239 -16.42 16.57 1.16
N ALA A 240 -16.73 15.86 0.08
CA ALA A 240 -17.35 14.54 0.07
C ALA A 240 -16.57 13.62 -0.88
N PHE A 241 -16.92 12.33 -0.88
CA PHE A 241 -16.46 11.40 -1.90
C PHE A 241 -17.54 11.27 -2.98
N GLU A 242 -17.31 11.87 -4.14
CA GLU A 242 -18.31 12.05 -5.19
C GLU A 242 -18.19 11.06 -6.35
N ASP A 243 -19.32 10.83 -7.02
CA ASP A 243 -19.39 10.04 -8.23
C ASP A 243 -19.49 10.94 -9.46
N LEU A 244 -18.41 11.01 -10.23
CA LEU A 244 -18.39 11.85 -11.42
C LEU A 244 -18.81 11.04 -12.65
N GLN A 245 -19.83 11.56 -13.32
CA GLN A 245 -20.34 11.08 -14.60
C GLN A 245 -20.61 12.30 -15.49
N PHE A 246 -19.70 12.55 -16.42
CA PHE A 246 -19.91 13.52 -17.51
C PHE A 246 -20.67 12.88 -18.68
N GLN A 247 -21.33 13.71 -19.47
CA GLN A 247 -22.05 13.24 -20.66
C GLN A 247 -21.05 12.66 -21.67
N ALA A 248 -21.27 11.40 -22.05
CA ALA A 248 -20.44 10.73 -23.04
C ALA A 248 -20.69 11.31 -24.43
N HIS A 249 -19.63 11.55 -25.19
CA HIS A 249 -19.75 11.77 -26.63
C HIS A 249 -19.64 10.40 -27.31
N GLY A 250 -20.75 9.92 -27.89
CA GLY A 250 -20.79 8.68 -28.67
C GLY A 250 -22.11 7.93 -28.51
N ASP A 251 -22.68 7.49 -29.63
CA ASP A 251 -23.85 6.61 -29.63
C ASP A 251 -23.51 5.25 -29.01
N TYR A 252 -24.48 4.68 -28.30
CA TYR A 252 -24.46 3.30 -27.83
C TYR A 252 -24.60 2.34 -29.05
N GLY A 253 -23.60 2.33 -29.94
CA GLY A 253 -23.72 1.66 -31.24
C GLY A 253 -22.39 1.38 -31.95
N LEU A 254 -22.11 0.09 -32.14
CA LEU A 254 -21.24 -0.56 -33.15
C LEU A 254 -19.75 -0.16 -33.28
N ARG A 255 -19.28 0.92 -32.64
CA ARG A 255 -17.86 1.24 -32.47
C ARG A 255 -17.60 1.62 -31.01
N ASN A 256 -16.64 0.97 -30.37
CA ASN A 256 -16.30 1.06 -28.94
C ASN A 256 -15.69 2.43 -28.53
N ASP A 257 -16.29 3.54 -28.91
CA ASP A 257 -15.80 4.90 -28.62
C ASP A 257 -16.65 5.58 -27.52
N TYR A 258 -16.90 4.86 -26.42
CA TYR A 258 -17.35 5.49 -25.17
C TYR A 258 -16.18 6.29 -24.58
N HIS A 259 -16.19 7.61 -24.73
CA HIS A 259 -15.19 8.49 -24.16
C HIS A 259 -15.85 9.56 -23.28
N MET A 260 -15.32 9.70 -22.05
CA MET A 260 -15.72 10.77 -21.15
C MET A 260 -15.26 12.11 -21.72
N ASP A 261 -16.09 13.15 -21.54
CA ASP A 261 -15.73 14.51 -21.91
C ASP A 261 -14.58 15.02 -21.00
N LEU A 262 -13.36 14.93 -21.51
CA LEU A 262 -12.16 15.40 -20.81
C LEU A 262 -12.15 16.92 -20.61
N GLY A 263 -12.90 17.69 -21.43
CA GLY A 263 -13.06 19.13 -21.26
C GLY A 263 -13.87 19.45 -20.00
N GLN A 264 -14.99 18.75 -19.80
CA GLN A 264 -15.77 18.87 -18.55
C GLN A 264 -14.96 18.42 -17.32
N PHE A 265 -14.14 17.37 -17.46
CA PHE A 265 -13.25 16.95 -16.37
C PHE A 265 -12.17 17.99 -16.05
N LEU A 266 -11.57 18.64 -17.06
CA LEU A 266 -10.62 19.72 -16.85
C LEU A 266 -11.26 20.91 -16.13
N GLU A 267 -12.48 21.28 -16.51
CA GLU A 267 -13.21 22.38 -15.86
C GLU A 267 -13.53 22.05 -14.40
N PHE A 268 -13.95 20.81 -14.12
CA PHE A 268 -14.13 20.32 -12.75
C PHE A 268 -12.84 20.43 -11.92
N LEU A 269 -11.69 19.99 -12.46
CA LEU A 269 -10.40 20.11 -11.76
C LEU A 269 -10.04 21.58 -11.48
N LYS A 270 -10.29 22.50 -12.43
CA LYS A 270 -10.04 23.94 -12.23
C LYS A 270 -10.91 24.53 -11.12
N GLN A 271 -12.19 24.18 -11.06
CA GLN A 271 -13.10 24.63 -10.00
C GLN A 271 -12.61 24.20 -8.61
N HIS A 272 -11.98 23.03 -8.52
CA HIS A 272 -11.37 22.49 -7.30
C HIS A 272 -9.87 22.81 -7.18
N GLN A 273 -9.34 23.84 -7.85
CA GLN A 273 -7.93 24.29 -7.75
C GLN A 273 -6.89 23.18 -8.04
N SER A 274 -7.23 22.17 -8.84
CA SER A 274 -6.40 21.01 -9.17
C SER A 274 -6.17 20.84 -10.68
N GLY A 275 -6.27 21.93 -11.45
CA GLY A 275 -6.16 21.91 -12.91
C GLY A 275 -4.83 21.35 -13.45
N HIS A 276 -3.72 21.52 -12.72
CA HIS A 276 -2.39 21.00 -13.08
C HIS A 276 -2.35 19.47 -13.17
N ILE A 277 -3.24 18.79 -12.45
CA ILE A 277 -3.33 17.33 -12.43
C ILE A 277 -3.75 16.76 -13.78
N PHE A 278 -4.51 17.51 -14.57
CA PHE A 278 -4.92 17.06 -15.90
C PHE A 278 -3.71 16.74 -16.79
N GLN A 279 -2.69 17.60 -16.76
CA GLN A 279 -1.45 17.39 -17.50
C GLN A 279 -0.66 16.20 -16.95
N ILE A 280 -0.66 15.99 -15.63
CA ILE A 280 0.05 14.87 -15.00
C ILE A 280 -0.62 13.52 -15.31
N LEU A 281 -1.95 13.47 -15.36
CA LEU A 281 -2.69 12.24 -15.63
C LEU A 281 -2.62 11.81 -17.10
N PHE A 282 -2.69 12.76 -18.04
CA PHE A 282 -2.82 12.47 -19.47
C PHE A 282 -1.58 12.80 -20.30
N GLY A 283 -0.62 13.55 -19.75
CA GLY A 283 0.59 13.96 -20.48
C GLY A 283 0.33 14.95 -21.62
N VAL A 284 -0.84 15.59 -21.64
CA VAL A 284 -1.25 16.57 -22.66
C VAL A 284 -1.57 17.88 -21.96
N GLU A 285 -1.05 19.01 -22.46
CA GLU A 285 -1.57 20.33 -22.09
C GLU A 285 -3.04 20.38 -22.50
N GLY A 286 -3.94 20.52 -21.53
CA GLY A 286 -5.38 20.52 -21.79
C GLY A 286 -5.72 21.57 -22.84
N LYS A 287 -6.15 21.13 -24.03
CA LYS A 287 -6.70 22.05 -25.02
C LYS A 287 -8.03 22.57 -24.48
N LEU A 288 -8.09 23.87 -24.26
CA LEU A 288 -9.34 24.59 -24.07
C LEU A 288 -10.19 24.34 -25.32
N SER A 289 -11.38 23.79 -25.12
CA SER A 289 -12.44 23.91 -26.12
C SER A 289 -12.96 25.34 -25.97
N ASP A 290 -12.63 26.21 -26.93
CA ASP A 290 -13.35 27.48 -27.15
C ASP A 290 -14.80 27.20 -27.55
#